data_AF-A0A1X9Y197-F1
#
_entry.id   AF-A0A1X9Y197-F1
#
_cell.length_a   1.000
_cell.length_b   1.000
_cell.length_c   1.000
_cell.angle_alpha   90.00
_cell.angle_beta   90.00
_cell.angle_gamma   90.00
#
_symmetry.space_group_name_H-M   'P 1'
#
loop_
_entity.id
_entity.type
_entity.pdbx_description
1 polymer ?
#
loop_
_entity_poly.entity_id
_entity_poly.type
_entity_poly.pdbx_seq_one_letter_code
_entity_poly.pdbx_strand_id
1 'polypeptide(L)'
;TLFLDSQSGDYDLDDKMQLTWDMAEAMNLELRQLVASGCRVVQIEEPTLHFMACYYPEETKLLDFLVDCFNREIEGLDDAEVW
;
A
#
# COMPACT_ATOMS: atom_id res chain seq x y z
N THR A 1 -16.92 2.38 1.16
CA THR A 1 -16.08 3.40 1.81
C THR A 1 -14.74 2.77 2.15
N LEU A 2 -13.97 2.57 1.09
CA LEU A 2 -12.60 2.07 1.11
C LEU A 2 -11.68 3.30 1.31
N PHE A 3 -10.46 3.17 1.80
CA PHE A 3 -9.58 4.26 2.28
C PHE A 3 -9.54 5.58 1.44
N LEU A 4 -9.80 5.51 0.13
CA LEU A 4 -9.89 6.64 -0.81
C LEU A 4 -11.22 7.45 -0.75
N ASP A 5 -12.25 6.90 -0.13
CA ASP A 5 -13.60 7.45 0.02
C ASP A 5 -13.75 8.25 1.32
N SER A 6 -12.69 8.96 1.76
CA SER A 6 -12.90 10.02 2.75
C SER A 6 -13.81 11.07 2.09
N GLN A 7 -15.05 11.18 2.59
CA GLN A 7 -16.05 12.13 2.08
C GLN A 7 -15.81 13.57 2.54
N SER A 8 -14.65 13.83 3.17
CA SER A 8 -14.18 15.18 3.41
C SER A 8 -13.76 15.78 2.07
N GLY A 9 -14.47 16.80 1.60
CA GLY A 9 -14.08 17.57 0.41
C GLY A 9 -12.79 18.39 0.59
N ASP A 10 -12.12 18.24 1.73
CA ASP A 10 -10.91 18.96 2.11
C ASP A 10 -9.64 18.43 1.42
N TYR A 11 -9.70 17.25 0.81
CA TYR A 11 -8.56 16.62 0.12
C TYR A 11 -8.98 16.16 -1.28
N ASP A 12 -8.20 16.54 -2.29
CA ASP A 12 -8.40 16.05 -3.64
C ASP A 12 -7.80 14.64 -3.83
N LEU A 13 -7.92 14.10 -5.04
CA LEU A 13 -7.46 12.74 -5.33
C LEU A 13 -5.93 12.64 -5.33
N ASP A 14 -5.24 13.71 -5.73
CA ASP A 14 -3.78 13.75 -5.76
C ASP A 14 -3.22 13.78 -4.32
N ASP A 15 -3.86 14.53 -3.42
CA ASP A 15 -3.53 14.55 -1.99
C ASP A 15 -3.69 13.15 -1.35
N LYS A 16 -4.76 12.44 -1.72
CA LYS A 16 -5.02 11.08 -1.22
C LYS A 16 -4.02 10.06 -1.77
N MET A 17 -3.62 10.21 -3.04
CA MET A 17 -2.57 9.39 -3.63
C MET A 17 -1.23 9.67 -2.93
N GLN A 18 -0.86 10.94 -2.73
CA GLN A 18 0.36 11.28 -2.00
C GLN A 18 0.35 10.74 -0.57
N LEU A 19 -0.78 10.83 0.14
CA LEU A 19 -0.92 10.23 1.47
C LEU A 19 -0.70 8.72 1.46
N THR A 20 -1.25 8.02 0.46
CA THR A 20 -1.09 6.57 0.30
C THR A 20 0.37 6.21 0.04
N TRP A 21 1.06 7.01 -0.78
CA TRP A 21 2.48 6.85 -1.02
C TRP A 21 3.31 7.02 0.26
N ASP A 22 3.08 8.10 1.01
CA ASP A 22 3.79 8.38 2.26
C ASP A 22 3.56 7.28 3.30
N MET A 23 2.35 6.69 3.33
CA MET A 23 2.05 5.53 4.17
C MET A 23 2.87 4.30 3.77
N ALA A 24 2.99 3.99 2.47
CA ALA A 24 3.81 2.88 1.99
C ALA A 24 5.29 3.07 2.37
N GLU A 25 5.82 4.30 2.31
CA GLU A 25 7.19 4.59 2.76
C GLU A 25 7.38 4.39 4.27
N ALA A 26 6.42 4.84 5.07
CA ALA A 26 6.45 4.67 6.51
C ALA A 26 6.34 3.19 6.92
N MET A 27 5.43 2.45 6.29
CA MET A 27 5.27 1.01 6.53
C MET A 27 6.53 0.25 6.14
N ASN A 28 7.14 0.55 4.98
CA ASN A 28 8.42 -0.04 4.58
C ASN A 28 9.52 0.13 5.63
N LEU A 29 9.63 1.33 6.22
CA LEU A 29 10.62 1.60 7.27
C LEU A 29 10.40 0.68 8.48
N GLU A 30 9.15 0.55 8.95
CA GLU A 30 8.80 -0.30 10.09
C GLU A 30 9.00 -1.80 9.78
N LEU A 31 8.62 -2.24 8.58
CA LEU A 31 8.79 -3.62 8.15
C LEU A 31 10.27 -4.02 8.08
N ARG A 32 11.13 -3.13 7.56
CA ARG A 32 12.58 -3.37 7.55
C ARG A 32 13.16 -3.46 8.96
N GLN A 33 12.68 -2.64 9.90
CA GLN A 33 13.07 -2.75 11.32
C GLN A 33 12.60 -4.08 11.93
N LEU A 34 11.40 -4.52 11.59
CA LEU A 34 10.86 -5.79 12.04
C LEU A 34 11.67 -6.98 11.50
N VAL A 35 12.01 -6.99 10.21
CA VAL A 35 12.89 -8.00 9.61
C VAL A 35 14.29 -7.98 10.24
N ALA A 36 14.87 -6.79 10.44
CA ALA A 36 16.16 -6.63 11.12
C ALA A 36 16.15 -7.14 12.58
N SER A 37 14.99 -7.13 13.24
CA SER A 37 14.83 -7.70 14.59
C SER A 37 14.78 -9.24 14.61
N GLY A 38 14.82 -9.88 13.45
CA GLY A 38 14.81 -11.34 13.28
C GLY A 38 13.47 -11.91 12.82
N CYS A 39 12.49 -11.08 12.45
CA CYS A 39 11.27 -11.55 11.80
C CYS A 39 11.60 -12.20 10.45
N ARG A 40 11.03 -13.38 10.20
CA ARG A 40 11.31 -14.20 9.00
C ARG A 40 10.17 -14.28 8.01
N VAL A 41 8.95 -13.93 8.45
CA VAL A 41 7.74 -14.02 7.66
C VAL A 41 6.93 -12.78 7.96
N VAL A 42 6.62 -12.00 6.93
CA VAL A 42 5.81 -10.79 7.01
C VAL A 42 4.57 -11.02 6.16
N GLN A 43 3.41 -10.82 6.75
CA GLN A 43 2.14 -10.88 6.05
C GLN A 43 1.62 -9.45 5.83
N ILE A 44 1.29 -9.10 4.59
CA ILE A 44 0.75 -7.78 4.22
C ILE A 44 -0.70 -7.95 3.75
N GLU A 45 -1.62 -7.17 4.31
CA GLU A 45 -3.03 -7.21 3.92
C GLU A 45 -3.37 -5.98 3.08
N GLU A 46 -3.73 -6.19 1.81
CA GLU A 46 -4.13 -5.13 0.89
C GLU A 46 -5.60 -5.27 0.43
N PRO A 47 -6.58 -5.10 1.34
CA PRO A 47 -7.98 -5.20 0.97
C PRO A 47 -8.35 -4.15 -0.09
N THR A 48 -7.73 -2.96 -0.06
CA THR A 48 -8.06 -1.87 -0.97
C THR A 48 -7.75 -2.24 -2.42
N LEU A 49 -6.53 -2.72 -2.71
CA LEU A 49 -6.13 -3.14 -4.05
C LEU A 49 -7.03 -4.27 -4.57
N HIS A 50 -7.31 -5.28 -3.74
CA HIS A 50 -8.19 -6.40 -4.11
C HIS A 50 -9.61 -5.93 -4.43
N PHE A 51 -10.17 -5.03 -3.61
CA PHE A 51 -11.51 -4.49 -3.84
C PHE A 51 -11.58 -3.64 -5.10
N MET A 52 -10.60 -2.78 -5.34
CA MET A 52 -10.55 -1.94 -6.54
C MET A 52 -10.43 -2.80 -7.80
N ALA A 53 -9.55 -3.81 -7.80
CA ALA A 53 -9.37 -4.69 -8.95
C ALA A 53 -10.63 -5.53 -9.26
N CYS A 54 -11.38 -5.92 -8.24
CA CYS A 54 -12.59 -6.74 -8.39
C CYS A 54 -13.78 -5.93 -8.91
N TYR A 55 -14.00 -4.73 -8.38
CA TYR A 55 -15.21 -3.95 -8.66
C TYR A 55 -15.03 -2.84 -9.70
N TYR A 56 -13.80 -2.36 -9.90
CA TYR A 56 -13.46 -1.27 -10.83
C TYR A 56 -12.21 -1.61 -11.66
N PRO A 57 -12.19 -2.75 -12.39
CA PRO A 57 -11.01 -3.18 -13.16
C PRO A 57 -10.60 -2.20 -14.28
N GLU A 58 -11.50 -1.31 -14.70
CA GLU A 58 -11.25 -0.27 -15.69
C GLU A 58 -10.43 0.92 -15.16
N GLU A 59 -10.32 1.08 -13.83
CA GLU A 59 -9.56 2.17 -13.19
C GLU A 59 -8.04 1.87 -13.19
N THR A 60 -7.50 1.54 -14.36
CA THR A 60 -6.15 0.97 -14.50
C THR A 60 -5.06 1.88 -13.94
N LYS A 61 -5.20 3.20 -14.07
CA LYS A 61 -4.23 4.16 -13.51
C LYS A 61 -4.16 4.10 -11.98
N LEU A 62 -5.30 3.96 -11.34
CA LEU A 62 -5.37 3.84 -9.88
C LEU A 62 -4.84 2.46 -9.45
N LEU A 63 -5.19 1.40 -10.19
CA LEU A 63 -4.68 0.06 -9.90
C LEU A 63 -3.16 -0.02 -10.04
N ASP A 64 -2.59 0.55 -11.12
CA ASP A 64 -1.14 0.63 -11.32
C ASP A 64 -0.48 1.38 -10.16
N PHE A 65 -1.06 2.51 -9.73
CA PHE A 65 -0.57 3.26 -8.58
C PHE A 65 -0.61 2.46 -7.27
N LEU A 66 -1.69 1.74 -6.99
CA LEU A 66 -1.80 0.90 -5.80
C LEU A 66 -0.78 -0.26 -5.81
N VAL A 67 -0.49 -0.82 -6.99
CA VAL A 67 0.58 -1.81 -7.17
C VAL A 67 1.95 -1.17 -6.90
N ASP A 68 2.19 0.05 -7.37
CA ASP A 68 3.43 0.79 -7.09
C ASP A 68 3.60 1.05 -5.58
N CYS A 69 2.53 1.45 -4.87
CA CYS A 69 2.55 1.60 -3.41
C CYS A 69 2.88 0.28 -2.70
N PHE A 70 2.25 -0.83 -3.09
CA PHE A 70 2.55 -2.14 -2.51
C PHE A 70 4.01 -2.54 -2.75
N ASN A 71 4.52 -2.36 -3.97
CA ASN A 71 5.92 -2.65 -4.29
C ASN A 71 6.88 -1.78 -3.47
N ARG A 72 6.55 -0.50 -3.26
CA ARG A 72 7.32 0.44 -2.42
C ARG A 72 7.32 0.03 -0.95
N GLU A 73 6.21 -0.50 -0.45
CA GLU A 73 6.05 -0.99 0.91
C GLU A 73 6.92 -2.21 1.20
N ILE A 74 7.00 -3.16 0.27
CA ILE A 74 7.75 -4.42 0.46
C ILE A 74 9.22 -4.35 0.00
N GLU A 75 9.64 -3.24 -0.60
CA GLU A 75 10.98 -3.08 -1.15
C GLU A 75 12.07 -3.34 -0.09
N GLY A 76 13.03 -4.22 -0.39
CA GLY A 76 14.18 -4.49 0.48
C GLY A 76 13.90 -5.38 1.68
N LEU A 77 12.79 -6.14 1.66
CA LEU A 77 12.48 -7.19 2.64
C LEU A 77 13.07 -8.56 2.24
N ASP A 78 14.14 -8.60 1.46
CA ASP A 78 14.70 -9.81 0.83
C ASP A 78 15.11 -10.92 1.83
N ASP A 79 15.34 -10.57 3.09
CA ASP A 79 15.73 -11.48 4.17
C ASP A 79 14.53 -12.15 4.89
N ALA A 80 13.31 -11.82 4.49
CA ALA A 80 12.07 -12.39 4.99
C ALA A 80 11.16 -12.88 3.85
N GLU A 81 10.34 -13.89 4.14
CA GLU A 81 9.27 -14.31 3.24
C GLU A 81 8.09 -13.34 3.36
N VAL A 82 7.62 -12.81 2.24
CA VAL A 82 6.46 -11.91 2.17
C VAL A 82 5.24 -12.71 1.71
N TRP A 83 4.16 -12.67 2.50
CA TRP A 83 2.87 -13.33 2.26
C TRP A 83 1.72 -12.36 2.07
#